data_AF-A0A529LN74-F1
#
_entry.id   AF-A0A529LN74-F1
#
_cell.length_a   1.000
_cell.length_b   1.000
_cell.length_c   1.000
_cell.angle_alpha   90.00
_cell.angle_beta   90.00
_cell.angle_gamma   90.00
#
_symmetry.space_group_name_H-M   'P 1'
#
loop_
_entity.id
_entity.type
_entity.pdbx_description
1 polymer ?
#
loop_
_entity_poly.entity_id
_entity_poly.type
_entity_poly.pdbx_seq_one_letter_code
_entity_poly.pdbx_strand_id
1 'polypeptide(L)'
;PREIGGIGFDATCSLVVVGDDGEPLPVGRSGDSDRNIIVWMDHRALDQTRRINAGHHPVLDYVGGVISPEMETPKLLWLKENLPATFTKARHFFDLADYLAWRATGSLARSVCTLACKWTYLGHERRWDDSYFHSVGLGELADERFARIGTEVVDPG
;
A
#
# COMPACT_ATOMS: atom_id res chain seq x y z
N PRO A 1 2.45 29.22 13.22
CA PRO A 1 1.97 28.73 11.90
C PRO A 1 2.40 29.59 10.70
N ARG A 2 2.26 30.92 10.76
CA ARG A 2 2.55 31.82 9.62
C ARG A 2 4.03 31.89 9.19
N GLU A 3 4.95 31.36 10.00
CA GLU A 3 6.40 31.31 9.70
C GLU A 3 6.83 29.95 9.11
N ILE A 4 5.92 28.95 9.06
CA ILE A 4 6.22 27.62 8.53
C ILE A 4 5.96 27.65 7.01
N GLY A 5 7.02 27.55 6.22
CA GLY A 5 6.94 27.51 4.76
C GLY A 5 6.56 26.15 4.16
N GLY A 6 6.67 25.06 4.93
CA GLY A 6 6.34 23.71 4.50
C GLY A 6 6.55 22.66 5.58
N ILE A 7 6.00 21.47 5.37
CA ILE A 7 6.13 20.28 6.23
C ILE A 7 6.38 19.07 5.33
N GLY A 8 7.33 18.22 5.69
CA GLY A 8 7.59 16.94 5.02
C GLY A 8 7.42 15.77 6.00
N PHE A 9 7.08 14.59 5.48
CA PHE A 9 6.95 13.37 6.25
C PHE A 9 7.95 12.33 5.76
N ASP A 10 8.62 11.67 6.70
CA ASP A 10 9.40 10.46 6.46
C ASP A 10 8.87 9.37 7.40
N ALA A 11 8.67 8.18 6.85
CA ALA A 11 8.09 7.06 7.57
C ALA A 11 8.53 5.71 7.00
N THR A 12 8.64 4.75 7.91
CA THR A 12 8.89 3.34 7.56
C THR A 12 7.75 2.74 6.72
N CYS A 13 8.06 1.72 5.92
CA CYS A 13 7.10 1.02 5.03
C CYS A 13 6.00 0.31 5.85
N SER A 14 4.95 1.04 6.18
CA SER A 14 3.86 0.56 7.03
C SER A 14 2.53 0.77 6.33
N LEU A 15 1.72 -0.29 6.24
CA LEU A 15 0.42 -0.27 5.57
C LEU A 15 -0.60 0.39 6.48
N VAL A 16 -1.19 1.50 6.07
CA VAL A 16 -2.33 2.13 6.75
C VAL A 16 -3.60 1.79 6.00
N VAL A 17 -4.62 1.34 6.74
CA VAL A 17 -5.91 0.93 6.19
C VAL A 17 -7.01 1.87 6.70
N VAL A 18 -7.73 2.50 5.76
CA VAL A 18 -8.85 3.39 6.09
C VAL A 18 -10.09 3.08 5.26
N GLY A 19 -11.25 3.24 5.88
CA GLY A 19 -12.56 3.08 5.28
C GLY A 19 -13.08 4.38 4.66
N ASP A 20 -14.40 4.53 4.66
CA ASP A 20 -15.19 5.63 4.10
C ASP A 20 -14.69 7.01 4.50
N ASP A 21 -15.25 7.77 5.42
CA ASP A 21 -14.84 9.16 5.64
C ASP A 21 -13.50 9.29 6.41
N GLY A 22 -12.51 8.46 6.07
CA GLY A 22 -11.21 8.39 6.69
C GLY A 22 -11.18 7.59 7.99
N GLU A 23 -12.21 6.78 8.28
CA GLU A 23 -12.23 6.00 9.51
C GLU A 23 -11.12 4.95 9.52
N PRO A 24 -10.41 4.78 10.64
CA PRO A 24 -9.38 3.78 10.75
C PRO A 24 -10.03 2.38 10.84
N LEU A 25 -9.49 1.42 10.10
CA LEU A 25 -10.02 0.05 10.09
C LEU A 25 -9.06 -0.94 10.77
N PRO A 26 -9.56 -1.92 11.55
CA PRO A 26 -8.72 -2.82 12.30
C PRO A 26 -7.91 -3.76 11.40
N VAL A 27 -6.59 -3.80 11.58
CA VAL A 27 -5.68 -4.70 10.83
C VAL A 27 -5.16 -5.87 11.68
N GLY A 28 -5.73 -6.08 12.86
CA GLY A 28 -5.36 -7.14 13.79
C GLY A 28 -6.57 -7.92 14.30
N ARG A 29 -6.31 -9.10 14.88
CA ARG A 29 -7.35 -9.99 15.43
C ARG A 29 -8.11 -9.40 16.62
N SER A 30 -7.62 -8.30 17.22
CA SER A 30 -8.32 -7.60 18.29
C SER A 30 -9.60 -6.91 17.81
N GLY A 31 -9.73 -6.63 16.51
CA GLY A 31 -10.84 -5.83 15.98
C GLY A 31 -10.79 -4.35 16.39
N ASP A 32 -9.67 -3.91 16.97
CA ASP A 32 -9.46 -2.55 17.47
C ASP A 32 -9.17 -1.59 16.30
N SER A 33 -10.11 -0.68 16.02
CA SER A 33 -10.00 0.29 14.93
C SER A 33 -8.87 1.29 15.15
N ASP A 34 -8.44 1.54 16.39
CA ASP A 34 -7.30 2.42 16.68
C ASP A 34 -5.96 1.77 16.27
N ARG A 35 -5.99 0.50 15.87
CA ARG A 35 -4.86 -0.26 15.31
C ARG A 35 -5.10 -0.53 13.83
N ASN A 36 -4.91 0.51 13.02
CA ASN A 36 -5.10 0.46 11.58
C ASN A 36 -3.81 0.43 10.75
N ILE A 37 -2.68 0.17 11.39
CA ILE A 37 -1.35 0.17 10.77
C ILE A 37 -0.69 -1.21 10.92
N ILE A 38 -0.31 -1.83 9.79
CA ILE A 38 0.61 -2.97 9.78
C ILE A 38 2.02 -2.40 9.64
N VAL A 39 2.76 -2.40 10.75
CA VAL A 39 4.10 -1.82 10.83
C VAL A 39 5.12 -2.57 9.96
N TRP A 40 6.19 -1.89 9.55
CA TRP A 40 7.22 -2.44 8.67
C TRP A 40 7.85 -3.76 9.15
N MET A 41 8.08 -3.91 10.46
CA MET A 41 8.68 -5.12 11.06
C MET A 41 7.71 -6.31 11.15
N ASP A 42 6.48 -6.16 10.66
CA ASP A 42 5.47 -7.20 10.71
C ASP A 42 5.66 -8.20 9.56
N HIS A 43 6.05 -9.43 9.93
CA HIS A 43 6.29 -10.51 8.97
C HIS A 43 5.13 -11.52 8.90
N ARG A 44 3.90 -11.14 9.26
CA ARG A 44 2.73 -12.04 9.16
C ARG A 44 2.46 -12.52 7.73
N ALA A 45 2.91 -11.76 6.72
CA ALA A 45 2.68 -12.01 5.30
C ALA A 45 3.77 -12.88 4.63
N LEU A 46 4.54 -13.66 5.39
CA LEU A 46 5.62 -14.49 4.85
C LEU A 46 5.13 -15.52 3.81
N ASP A 47 3.98 -16.16 4.05
CA ASP A 47 3.45 -17.17 3.11
C ASP A 47 2.94 -16.54 1.81
N GLN A 48 2.32 -15.36 1.91
CA GLN A 48 1.92 -14.54 0.76
C GLN A 48 3.16 -14.11 -0.04
N THR A 49 4.21 -13.66 0.65
CA THR A 49 5.48 -13.25 0.04
C THR A 49 6.12 -14.39 -0.75
N ARG A 50 6.19 -15.59 -0.17
CA ARG A 50 6.73 -16.78 -0.86
C ARG A 50 5.94 -17.11 -2.12
N ARG A 51 4.61 -17.04 -2.06
CA ARG A 51 3.74 -17.29 -3.22
C ARG A 51 3.94 -16.25 -4.33
N ILE A 52 4.03 -14.97 -3.98
CA ILE A 52 4.30 -13.89 -4.95
C ILE A 52 5.66 -14.10 -5.63
N ASN A 53 6.71 -14.39 -4.84
CA ASN A 53 8.06 -14.60 -5.37
C ASN A 53 8.18 -15.84 -6.26
N ALA A 54 7.42 -16.90 -5.98
CA ALA A 54 7.37 -18.10 -6.83
C ALA A 54 6.76 -17.83 -8.22
N GLY A 55 6.04 -16.72 -8.39
CA GLY A 55 5.44 -16.32 -9.67
C GLY A 55 6.42 -15.70 -10.66
N HIS A 56 7.62 -15.26 -10.21
CA HIS A 56 8.66 -14.65 -11.06
C HIS A 56 8.13 -13.54 -11.99
N HIS A 57 7.24 -12.68 -11.48
CA HIS A 57 6.61 -11.62 -12.26
C HIS A 57 7.65 -10.55 -12.66
N PRO A 58 7.62 -10.02 -13.90
CA PRO A 58 8.57 -9.01 -14.37
C PRO A 58 8.64 -7.75 -13.50
N VAL A 59 7.52 -7.38 -12.85
CA VAL A 59 7.48 -6.24 -11.90
C VAL A 59 8.48 -6.41 -10.74
N LEU A 60 8.81 -7.66 -10.38
CA LEU A 60 9.73 -7.96 -9.28
C LEU A 60 11.17 -7.53 -9.59
N ASP A 61 11.55 -7.47 -10.87
CA ASP A 61 12.88 -7.01 -11.31
C ASP A 61 13.16 -5.57 -10.85
N TYR A 62 12.10 -4.77 -10.65
CA TYR A 62 12.18 -3.38 -10.21
C TYR A 62 12.22 -3.21 -8.68
N VAL A 63 12.10 -4.30 -7.92
CA VAL A 63 12.27 -4.32 -6.46
C VAL A 63 13.40 -5.25 -6.01
N GLY A 64 14.34 -5.56 -6.92
CA GLY A 64 15.50 -6.40 -6.62
C GLY A 64 15.30 -7.90 -6.89
N GLY A 65 14.33 -8.26 -7.72
CA GLY A 65 14.03 -9.62 -8.16
C GLY A 65 13.16 -10.44 -7.18
N VAL A 66 13.03 -9.98 -5.94
CA VAL A 66 12.18 -10.59 -4.92
C VAL A 66 11.48 -9.51 -4.09
N ILE A 67 10.20 -9.73 -3.79
CA ILE A 67 9.43 -8.88 -2.88
C ILE A 67 9.70 -9.26 -1.42
N SER A 68 9.80 -8.26 -0.56
CA SER A 68 9.95 -8.43 0.90
C SER A 68 8.58 -8.53 1.58
N PRO A 69 8.42 -9.29 2.69
CA PRO A 69 7.18 -9.27 3.48
C PRO A 69 6.86 -7.89 4.08
N GLU A 70 7.85 -7.00 4.12
CA GLU A 70 7.72 -5.63 4.62
C GLU A 70 7.10 -4.68 3.59
N MET A 71 6.98 -5.10 2.32
CA MET A 71 6.33 -4.33 1.25
C MET A 71 4.81 -4.52 1.27
N GLU A 72 4.11 -3.74 0.44
CA GLU A 72 2.68 -3.53 0.61
C GLU A 72 1.82 -4.63 -0.02
N THR A 73 2.21 -5.15 -1.19
CA THR A 73 1.46 -6.22 -1.87
C THR A 73 1.29 -7.49 -1.02
N PRO A 74 2.33 -8.03 -0.33
CA PRO A 74 2.16 -9.18 0.55
C PRO A 74 1.23 -8.89 1.74
N LYS A 75 1.32 -7.69 2.34
CA LYS A 75 0.45 -7.29 3.45
C LYS A 75 -1.01 -7.15 3.02
N LEU A 76 -1.26 -6.62 1.83
CA LEU A 76 -2.60 -6.55 1.24
C LEU A 76 -3.18 -7.94 1.01
N LEU A 77 -2.38 -8.85 0.43
CA LEU A 77 -2.84 -10.23 0.21
C LEU A 77 -3.13 -10.92 1.55
N TRP A 78 -2.29 -10.70 2.57
CA TRP A 78 -2.54 -11.25 3.90
C TRP A 78 -3.83 -10.68 4.50
N LEU A 79 -4.05 -9.37 4.37
CA LEU A 79 -5.24 -8.70 4.88
C LEU A 79 -6.51 -9.23 4.21
N LYS A 80 -6.48 -9.42 2.88
CA LYS A 80 -7.58 -10.03 2.13
C LYS A 80 -7.91 -11.44 2.62
N GLU A 81 -6.89 -12.28 2.83
CA GLU A 81 -7.09 -13.67 3.20
C GLU A 81 -7.48 -13.88 4.67
N ASN A 82 -6.96 -13.03 5.57
CA ASN A 82 -7.11 -13.21 7.03
C ASN A 82 -8.17 -12.28 7.64
N LEU A 83 -8.40 -11.11 7.05
CA LEU A 83 -9.36 -10.10 7.48
C LEU A 83 -10.18 -9.58 6.29
N PRO A 84 -10.91 -10.45 5.56
CA PRO A 84 -11.62 -10.08 4.33
C PRO A 84 -12.62 -8.95 4.57
N ALA A 85 -13.29 -8.93 5.72
CA ALA A 85 -14.22 -7.86 6.06
C ALA A 85 -13.55 -6.48 6.17
N THR A 86 -12.33 -6.41 6.71
CA THR A 86 -11.53 -5.17 6.74
C THR A 86 -11.12 -4.80 5.32
N PHE A 87 -10.60 -5.76 4.55
CA PHE A 87 -10.14 -5.52 3.18
C PHE A 87 -11.26 -5.00 2.28
N THR A 88 -12.46 -5.58 2.36
CA THR A 88 -13.64 -5.15 1.58
C THR A 88 -14.14 -3.76 1.98
N LYS A 89 -14.08 -3.41 3.27
CA LYS A 89 -14.50 -2.08 3.76
C LYS A 89 -13.50 -0.97 3.47
N ALA A 90 -12.23 -1.32 3.24
CA ALA A 90 -11.18 -0.34 3.02
C ALA A 90 -11.42 0.44 1.73
N ARG A 91 -11.46 1.77 1.82
CA ARG A 91 -11.53 2.68 0.68
C ARG A 91 -10.16 3.12 0.22
N HIS A 92 -9.21 3.20 1.14
CA HIS A 92 -7.83 3.50 0.79
C HIS A 92 -6.85 2.67 1.59
N PHE A 93 -5.82 2.24 0.88
CA PHE A 93 -4.60 1.70 1.43
C PHE A 93 -3.48 2.70 1.14
N PHE A 94 -2.67 2.99 2.15
CA PHE A 94 -1.59 3.94 2.07
C PHE A 94 -0.31 3.33 2.64
N ASP A 95 0.84 3.77 2.13
CA ASP A 95 2.04 3.77 2.95
C ASP A 95 1.93 4.88 3.99
N LEU A 96 2.54 4.70 5.16
CA LEU A 96 2.46 5.65 6.26
C LEU A 96 2.90 7.08 5.88
N ALA A 97 3.90 7.26 5.01
CA ALA A 97 4.31 8.60 4.59
C ALA A 97 3.20 9.29 3.77
N ASP A 98 2.61 8.58 2.81
CA ASP A 98 1.51 9.10 1.99
C ASP A 98 0.24 9.33 2.83
N TYR A 99 -0.02 8.48 3.82
CA TYR A 99 -1.13 8.68 4.76
C TYR A 99 -0.97 9.97 5.56
N LEU A 100 0.22 10.24 6.09
CA LEU A 100 0.47 11.48 6.85
C LEU A 100 0.35 12.72 5.96
N ALA A 101 0.82 12.65 4.72
CA ALA A 101 0.63 13.71 3.73
C ALA A 101 -0.87 13.94 3.43
N TRP A 102 -1.65 12.88 3.23
CA TRP A 102 -3.10 12.99 3.05
C TRP A 102 -3.81 13.55 4.29
N ARG A 103 -3.45 13.12 5.51
CA ARG A 103 -4.02 13.68 6.74
C ARG A 103 -3.73 15.16 6.94
N ALA A 104 -2.59 15.65 6.43
CA ALA A 104 -2.21 17.05 6.51
C ALA A 104 -2.82 17.93 5.41
N THR A 105 -3.15 17.37 4.24
CA THR A 105 -3.50 18.15 3.04
C THR A 105 -4.87 17.82 2.44
N GLY A 106 -5.44 16.66 2.74
CA GLY A 106 -6.59 16.09 2.06
C GLY A 106 -6.30 15.52 0.66
N SER A 107 -5.06 15.62 0.16
CA SER A 107 -4.69 15.15 -1.17
C SER A 107 -4.48 13.64 -1.22
N LEU A 108 -5.10 12.98 -2.20
CA LEU A 108 -4.92 11.55 -2.46
C LEU A 108 -3.69 11.24 -3.34
N ALA A 109 -2.94 12.26 -3.75
CA ALA A 109 -1.71 12.07 -4.50
C ALA A 109 -0.73 11.15 -3.75
N ARG A 110 0.01 10.34 -4.51
CA ARG A 110 1.03 9.42 -4.02
C ARG A 110 2.41 9.83 -4.50
N SER A 111 3.41 9.72 -3.64
CA SER A 111 4.79 9.92 -4.06
C SER A 111 5.27 8.74 -4.92
N VAL A 112 5.81 9.03 -6.11
CA VAL A 112 6.41 7.99 -6.96
C VAL A 112 7.53 7.23 -6.25
N CYS A 113 8.28 7.88 -5.35
CA CYS A 113 9.32 7.23 -4.55
C CYS A 113 8.74 6.14 -3.65
N THR A 114 7.62 6.44 -2.98
CA THR A 114 6.92 5.48 -2.13
C THR A 114 6.39 4.31 -2.95
N LEU A 115 5.70 4.60 -4.04
CA LEU A 115 5.06 3.58 -4.87
C LEU A 115 6.09 2.65 -5.54
N ALA A 116 7.14 3.20 -6.13
CA ALA A 116 8.15 2.41 -6.83
C ALA A 116 8.93 1.50 -5.87
N CYS A 117 9.31 2.00 -4.70
CA CYS A 117 10.12 1.25 -3.75
C CYS A 117 9.32 0.25 -2.90
N LYS A 118 8.00 0.42 -2.76
CA LYS A 118 7.20 -0.32 -1.75
C LYS A 118 5.95 -1.01 -2.30
N TRP A 119 5.42 -0.57 -3.45
CA TRP A 119 4.13 -1.02 -4.00
C TRP A 119 4.22 -1.74 -5.34
N THR A 120 5.42 -2.02 -5.87
CA THR A 120 5.61 -2.61 -7.22
C THR A 120 5.05 -1.73 -8.36
N TYR A 121 4.95 -0.42 -8.15
CA TYR A 121 4.60 0.51 -9.20
C TYR A 121 5.75 0.67 -10.20
N LEU A 122 5.45 0.58 -11.50
CA LEU A 122 6.44 0.74 -12.55
C LEU A 122 6.67 2.23 -12.81
N GLY A 123 7.52 2.87 -12.00
CA GLY A 123 7.77 4.32 -12.07
C GLY A 123 8.18 4.83 -13.45
N HIS A 124 8.98 4.04 -14.19
CA HIS A 124 9.45 4.37 -15.54
C HIS A 124 8.34 4.27 -16.61
N GLU A 125 7.28 3.50 -16.36
CA GLU A 125 6.12 3.38 -17.24
C GLU A 125 4.91 4.19 -16.73
N ARG A 126 5.03 4.78 -15.55
CA ARG A 126 3.97 5.51 -14.84
C ARG A 126 2.66 4.72 -14.76
N ARG A 127 2.75 3.44 -14.40
CA ARG A 127 1.58 2.56 -14.27
C ARG A 127 1.72 1.50 -13.20
N TRP A 128 0.57 0.99 -12.80
CA TRP A 128 0.42 -0.31 -12.16
C TRP A 128 0.44 -1.43 -13.21
N ASP A 129 0.79 -2.64 -12.81
CA ASP A 129 0.71 -3.83 -13.67
C ASP A 129 -0.51 -4.68 -13.31
N ASP A 130 -1.59 -4.52 -14.08
CA ASP A 130 -2.83 -5.26 -13.92
C ASP A 130 -2.60 -6.78 -13.88
N SER A 131 -1.75 -7.29 -14.78
CA SER A 131 -1.50 -8.74 -14.88
C SER A 131 -0.85 -9.29 -13.61
N TYR A 132 0.03 -8.52 -12.97
CA TYR A 132 0.62 -8.84 -11.69
C TYR A 132 -0.43 -8.86 -10.57
N PHE A 133 -1.28 -7.83 -10.47
CA PHE A 133 -2.30 -7.79 -9.41
C PHE A 133 -3.31 -8.92 -9.55
N HIS A 134 -3.71 -9.27 -10.78
CA HIS A 134 -4.56 -10.44 -11.03
C HIS A 134 -3.87 -11.75 -10.64
N SER A 135 -2.59 -11.94 -11.00
CA SER A 135 -1.88 -13.20 -10.72
C SER A 135 -1.64 -13.45 -9.24
N VAL A 136 -1.41 -12.41 -8.45
CA VAL A 136 -1.15 -12.53 -7.01
C VAL A 136 -2.41 -12.57 -6.15
N GLY A 137 -3.59 -12.58 -6.77
CA GLY A 137 -4.87 -12.67 -6.05
C GLY A 137 -5.40 -11.33 -5.53
N LEU A 138 -4.88 -10.20 -6.04
CA LEU A 138 -5.34 -8.84 -5.73
C LEU A 138 -6.02 -8.16 -6.94
N GLY A 139 -6.54 -8.96 -7.88
CA GLY A 139 -7.11 -8.48 -9.14
C GLY A 139 -8.23 -7.45 -9.00
N GLU A 140 -8.99 -7.48 -7.90
CA GLU A 140 -10.01 -6.46 -7.59
C GLU A 140 -9.44 -5.03 -7.52
N LEU A 141 -8.16 -4.87 -7.13
CA LEU A 141 -7.52 -3.56 -7.16
C LEU A 141 -7.33 -3.08 -8.61
N ALA A 142 -7.00 -3.98 -9.54
CA ALA A 142 -6.89 -3.65 -10.96
C ALA A 142 -8.27 -3.41 -11.59
N ASP A 143 -9.26 -4.25 -11.27
CA ASP A 143 -10.64 -4.11 -11.76
C ASP A 143 -11.26 -2.76 -11.35
N GLU A 144 -10.89 -2.26 -10.18
CA GLU A 144 -11.29 -0.95 -9.65
C GLU A 144 -10.35 0.19 -10.10
N ARG A 145 -9.51 -0.05 -11.10
CA ARG A 145 -8.56 0.93 -11.66
C ARG A 145 -7.63 1.53 -10.59
N PHE A 146 -7.25 0.71 -9.61
CA PHE A 146 -6.34 1.04 -8.52
C PHE A 146 -6.81 2.19 -7.62
N ALA A 147 -8.12 2.50 -7.61
CA ALA A 147 -8.69 3.61 -6.85
C ALA A 147 -8.36 3.54 -5.34
N ARG A 148 -8.26 2.33 -4.78
CA ARG A 148 -7.91 2.12 -3.37
C ARG A 148 -6.44 2.33 -3.04
N ILE A 149 -5.52 2.21 -4.01
CA ILE A 149 -4.06 2.29 -3.75
C ILE A 149 -3.41 3.54 -4.35
N GLY A 150 -4.15 4.28 -5.20
CA GLY A 150 -3.78 5.59 -5.70
C GLY A 150 -3.69 5.65 -7.22
N THR A 151 -4.28 6.69 -7.79
CA THR A 151 -4.33 6.95 -9.24
C THR A 151 -3.63 8.25 -9.65
N GLU A 152 -3.45 9.18 -8.70
CA GLU A 152 -2.67 10.40 -8.89
C GLU A 152 -1.27 10.18 -8.30
N VAL A 153 -0.25 10.22 -9.16
CA VAL A 153 1.16 9.98 -8.78
C VAL A 153 1.99 11.21 -9.12
N VAL A 154 2.70 11.73 -8.13
CA VAL A 154 3.53 12.93 -8.23
C VAL A 154 5.01 12.57 -8.18
N ASP A 155 5.80 13.32 -8.93
CA ASP A 155 7.26 13.19 -8.96
C ASP A 155 7.88 13.79 -7.68
N PRO A 156 9.14 13.45 -7.36
CA PRO A 156 9.86 14.08 -6.26
C PRO A 156 9.99 15.59 -6.54
N GLY A 157 9.73 16.40 -5.51
CA GLY A 157 9.84 17.87 -5.58
C GLY A 157 11.28 18.38 -5.70
#